data_AF-A0A3C1FYK0-F1
#
_entry.id   AF-A0A3C1FYK0-F1
#
_cell.length_a   1.000
_cell.length_b   1.000
_cell.length_c   1.000
_cell.angle_alpha   90.00
_cell.angle_beta   90.00
_cell.angle_gamma   90.00
#
_symmetry.space_group_name_H-M   'P 1'
#
loop_
_entity.id
_entity.type
_entity.pdbx_description
1 polymer ?
#
loop_
_entity_poly.entity_id
_entity_poly.type
_entity_poly.pdbx_seq_one_letter_code
_entity_poly.pdbx_strand_id
1 'polypeptide(L)'
;MLEQDRASVKESVRKVLYASTYEHAKEAVELFKKKWSMKYPSAVECLTDDIEACLTYYKYPYQHWLRIRTTNVVERSFKEVKRRVKGIGRFQNEERALTMVYWQLHELNWNGVSMTKEAKVILTKIRELRIQKTAA
;
A
#
# COMPACT_ATOMS: atom_id res chain seq x y z
N MET A 1 14.17 6.05 -16.16
CA MET A 1 13.22 7.05 -16.70
C MET A 1 13.96 8.36 -16.91
N LEU A 2 13.66 9.07 -17.99
CA LEU A 2 14.21 10.41 -18.23
C LEU A 2 13.45 11.42 -17.36
N GLU A 3 14.13 12.43 -16.80
CA GLU A 3 13.53 13.38 -15.87
C GLU A 3 12.36 14.17 -16.51
N GLN A 4 12.44 14.41 -17.83
CA GLN A 4 11.42 15.12 -18.61
C GLN A 4 10.08 14.35 -18.68
N ASP A 5 10.12 13.02 -18.72
CA ASP A 5 8.93 12.18 -18.87
C ASP A 5 8.24 11.88 -17.54
N ARG A 6 8.94 12.10 -16.41
CA ARG A 6 8.49 11.71 -15.08
C ARG A 6 7.12 12.30 -14.71
N ALA A 7 6.89 13.56 -15.05
CA ALA A 7 5.61 14.23 -14.78
C ALA A 7 4.47 13.61 -15.59
N SER A 8 4.69 13.36 -16.89
CA SER A 8 3.71 12.77 -17.80
C SER A 8 3.36 11.32 -17.45
N VAL A 9 4.38 10.53 -17.06
CA VAL A 9 4.18 9.16 -16.58
C VAL A 9 3.38 9.18 -15.28
N LYS A 10 3.76 10.02 -14.32
CA LYS A 10 3.04 10.16 -13.04
C LYS A 10 1.58 10.52 -13.24
N GLU A 11 1.28 11.45 -14.14
CA GLU A 11 -0.09 11.82 -14.47
C GLU A 11 -0.87 10.64 -15.05
N SER A 12 -0.24 9.88 -15.96
CA SER A 12 -0.85 8.71 -16.59
C SER A 12 -1.17 7.61 -15.56
N VAL A 13 -0.25 7.31 -14.65
CA VAL A 13 -0.47 6.37 -13.53
C VAL A 13 -1.56 6.88 -12.59
N ARG A 14 -1.61 8.19 -12.35
CA ARG A 14 -2.65 8.80 -11.50
C ARG A 14 -4.03 8.63 -12.14
N LYS A 15 -4.16 8.73 -13.47
CA LYS A 15 -5.43 8.46 -14.18
C LYS A 15 -5.89 7.01 -13.98
N VAL A 16 -4.97 6.05 -14.00
CA VAL A 16 -5.27 4.64 -13.70
C VAL A 16 -5.80 4.45 -12.27
N LEU A 17 -5.07 4.98 -11.28
CA LEU A 17 -5.38 4.75 -9.86
C LEU A 17 -6.53 5.62 -9.31
N TYR A 18 -6.90 6.70 -9.98
CA TYR A 18 -7.94 7.64 -9.54
C TYR A 18 -9.16 7.66 -10.47
N ALA A 19 -9.31 6.66 -11.33
CA ALA A 19 -10.52 6.51 -12.13
C ALA A 19 -11.77 6.40 -11.23
N SER A 20 -12.92 6.76 -11.79
CA SER A 20 -14.21 6.74 -11.08
C SER A 20 -14.75 5.33 -10.89
N THR A 21 -14.46 4.44 -11.84
CA THR A 21 -14.95 3.05 -11.87
C THR A 21 -13.84 2.09 -12.30
N TYR A 22 -14.06 0.81 -12.02
CA TYR A 22 -13.13 -0.25 -12.41
C TYR A 22 -12.95 -0.37 -13.93
N GLU A 23 -14.01 -0.15 -14.71
CA GLU A 23 -13.96 -0.18 -16.18
C GLU A 23 -13.09 0.96 -16.73
N HIS A 24 -13.29 2.18 -16.22
CA HIS A 24 -12.46 3.33 -16.61
C HIS A 24 -11.00 3.15 -16.18
N ALA A 25 -10.75 2.46 -15.06
CA ALA A 25 -9.40 2.11 -14.63
C ALA A 25 -8.73 1.15 -15.64
N LYS A 26 -9.45 0.14 -16.14
CA LYS A 26 -8.95 -0.78 -17.18
C LYS A 26 -8.65 -0.06 -18.49
N GLU A 27 -9.54 0.81 -18.94
CA GLU A 27 -9.31 1.61 -20.14
C GLU A 27 -8.06 2.50 -20.00
N ALA A 28 -7.89 3.14 -18.84
CA ALA A 28 -6.71 3.95 -18.55
C ALA A 28 -5.42 3.11 -18.55
N VAL A 29 -5.46 1.85 -18.12
CA VAL A 29 -4.31 0.93 -18.18
C VAL A 29 -3.93 0.61 -19.62
N GLU A 30 -4.92 0.35 -20.49
CA GLU A 30 -4.67 0.10 -21.90
C GLU A 30 -4.08 1.33 -22.61
N LEU A 31 -4.57 2.53 -22.28
CA LEU A 31 -3.98 3.79 -22.76
C LEU A 31 -2.55 3.99 -22.25
N PHE A 32 -2.29 3.64 -20.98
CA PHE A 32 -0.96 3.70 -20.39
C PHE A 32 0.02 2.76 -21.11
N LYS A 33 -0.38 1.50 -21.33
CA LYS A 33 0.40 0.51 -22.08
C LYS A 33 0.74 1.02 -23.46
N LYS A 34 -0.25 1.47 -24.24
CA LYS A 34 -0.05 1.98 -25.61
C LYS A 34 0.92 3.16 -25.66
N LYS A 35 0.87 4.06 -24.68
CA LYS A 35 1.70 5.27 -24.65
C LYS A 35 3.15 5.01 -24.25
N TRP A 36 3.38 4.09 -23.30
CA TRP A 36 4.69 3.94 -22.65
C TRP A 36 5.41 2.62 -22.95
N SER A 37 4.76 1.64 -23.58
CA SER A 37 5.35 0.31 -23.86
C SER A 37 6.65 0.38 -24.65
N MET A 38 6.73 1.25 -25.66
CA MET A 38 7.95 1.39 -26.47
C MET A 38 9.11 2.04 -25.71
N LYS A 39 8.81 2.99 -24.81
CA LYS A 39 9.83 3.81 -24.15
C LYS A 39 10.30 3.20 -22.83
N TYR A 40 9.38 2.57 -22.08
CA TYR A 40 9.62 2.00 -20.75
C TYR A 40 8.96 0.62 -20.59
N PRO A 41 9.36 -0.39 -21.37
CA PRO A 41 8.71 -1.71 -21.36
C PRO A 41 8.68 -2.35 -19.96
N SER A 42 9.81 -2.35 -19.26
CA SER A 42 9.90 -2.92 -17.90
C SER A 42 9.02 -2.21 -16.86
N ALA A 43 8.82 -0.89 -16.99
CA ALA A 43 7.93 -0.17 -16.09
C ALA A 43 6.45 -0.46 -16.37
N VAL A 44 6.11 -0.69 -17.65
CA VAL A 44 4.76 -1.12 -18.04
C VAL A 44 4.49 -2.52 -17.52
N GLU A 45 5.42 -3.46 -17.72
CA GLU A 45 5.34 -4.85 -17.23
C GLU A 45 5.09 -4.89 -15.71
N CYS A 46 5.91 -4.19 -14.93
CA CYS A 46 5.75 -4.11 -13.48
C CYS A 46 4.37 -3.58 -13.06
N LEU A 47 3.85 -2.54 -13.74
CA LEU A 47 2.51 -2.03 -13.42
C LEU A 47 1.43 -3.05 -13.80
N THR A 48 1.59 -3.76 -14.90
CA THR A 48 0.57 -4.68 -15.43
C THR A 48 0.47 -5.97 -14.64
N ASP A 49 1.58 -6.45 -14.08
CA ASP A 49 1.59 -7.65 -13.25
C ASP A 49 0.81 -7.42 -11.95
N ASP A 50 0.98 -6.25 -11.33
CA ASP A 50 0.36 -5.91 -10.04
C ASP A 50 -0.98 -5.16 -10.18
N ILE A 51 -1.46 -4.90 -11.40
CA ILE A 51 -2.61 -4.01 -11.61
C ILE A 51 -3.89 -4.52 -10.93
N GLU A 52 -4.12 -5.83 -10.96
CA GLU A 52 -5.29 -6.44 -10.34
C GLU A 52 -5.29 -6.26 -8.82
N ALA A 53 -4.11 -6.40 -8.21
CA ALA A 53 -3.92 -6.13 -6.79
C ALA A 53 -4.15 -4.64 -6.50
N CYS A 54 -3.59 -3.74 -7.31
CA CYS A 54 -3.77 -2.30 -7.17
C CYS A 54 -5.24 -1.85 -7.30
N LEU A 55 -6.05 -2.52 -8.13
CA LEU A 55 -7.45 -2.17 -8.36
C LEU A 55 -8.44 -2.91 -7.43
N THR A 56 -7.96 -3.77 -6.54
CA THR A 56 -8.80 -4.55 -5.63
C THR A 56 -9.62 -3.67 -4.67
N TYR A 57 -9.20 -2.42 -4.42
CA TYR A 57 -9.93 -1.50 -3.54
C TYR A 57 -11.34 -1.16 -4.05
N TYR A 58 -11.63 -1.29 -5.35
CA TYR A 58 -12.98 -1.07 -5.90
C TYR A 58 -14.02 -2.07 -5.36
N LYS A 59 -13.60 -3.21 -4.81
CA LYS A 59 -14.49 -4.18 -4.16
C LYS A 59 -15.02 -3.71 -2.80
N TYR A 60 -14.48 -2.63 -2.26
CA TYR A 60 -14.86 -2.08 -0.96
C TYR A 60 -15.71 -0.82 -1.12
N PRO A 61 -16.42 -0.37 -0.08
CA PRO A 61 -17.16 0.90 -0.11
C PRO A 61 -16.27 2.10 -0.41
N TYR A 62 -16.82 3.10 -1.11
CA TYR A 62 -16.13 4.33 -1.53
C TYR A 62 -15.39 5.04 -0.37
N GLN A 63 -15.99 5.06 0.82
CA GLN A 63 -15.40 5.65 2.03
C GLN A 63 -14.03 5.05 2.40
N HIS A 64 -13.73 3.83 1.98
CA HIS A 64 -12.47 3.15 2.27
C HIS A 64 -11.43 3.27 1.16
N TRP A 65 -11.82 3.70 -0.05
CA TRP A 65 -10.92 3.74 -1.21
C TRP A 65 -9.68 4.59 -0.94
N LEU A 66 -9.86 5.77 -0.33
CA LEU A 66 -8.73 6.68 -0.03
C LEU A 66 -7.65 6.00 0.83
N ARG A 67 -8.07 5.19 1.80
CA ARG A 67 -7.16 4.50 2.72
C ARG A 67 -6.53 3.26 2.11
N ILE A 68 -7.33 2.43 1.43
CA ILE A 68 -6.85 1.15 0.87
C ILE A 68 -5.92 1.39 -0.33
N ARG A 69 -6.21 2.39 -1.15
CA ARG A 69 -5.44 2.66 -2.38
C ARG A 69 -4.00 3.11 -2.12
N THR A 70 -3.73 3.75 -0.97
CA THR A 70 -2.40 4.32 -0.69
C THR A 70 -1.66 3.53 0.37
N THR A 71 -0.39 3.25 0.14
CA THR A 71 0.53 2.61 1.09
C THR A 71 1.16 3.59 2.08
N ASN A 72 0.71 4.85 2.10
CA ASN A 72 1.26 5.94 2.91
C ASN A 72 1.43 5.58 4.39
N VAL A 73 0.47 4.85 4.96
CA VAL A 73 0.51 4.43 6.37
C VAL A 73 1.68 3.48 6.63
N VAL A 74 1.88 2.50 5.76
CA VAL A 74 2.96 1.50 5.84
C VAL A 74 4.32 2.11 5.49
N GLU A 75 4.37 2.95 4.46
CA GLU A 75 5.60 3.67 4.08
C GLU A 75 6.09 4.58 5.19
N ARG A 76 5.17 5.26 5.88
CA ARG A 76 5.51 6.09 7.05
C ARG A 76 6.09 5.25 8.18
N SER A 77 5.51 4.09 8.49
CA SER A 77 6.07 3.22 9.54
C SER A 77 7.48 2.75 9.20
N PHE A 78 7.72 2.35 7.95
CA PHE A 78 9.08 1.96 7.53
C PHE A 78 10.06 3.13 7.52
N LYS A 79 9.60 4.35 7.19
CA LYS A 79 10.44 5.54 7.24
C LYS A 79 10.92 5.85 8.66
N GLU A 80 10.05 5.70 9.66
CA GLU A 80 10.43 5.90 11.06
C GLU A 80 11.43 4.86 11.55
N VAL A 81 11.23 3.59 11.21
CA VAL A 81 12.21 2.52 11.48
C VAL A 81 13.56 2.83 10.83
N LYS A 82 13.57 3.19 9.54
CA LYS A 82 14.81 3.56 8.83
C LYS A 82 15.52 4.76 9.46
N ARG A 83 14.76 5.76 9.93
CA ARG A 83 15.31 6.93 10.63
C ARG A 83 16.04 6.52 11.92
N ARG A 84 15.46 5.61 12.70
CA ARG A 84 16.08 5.12 13.95
C ARG A 84 17.31 4.25 13.68
N VAL A 85 17.21 3.34 12.71
CA VAL A 85 18.35 2.49 12.27
C VAL A 85 19.53 3.34 11.82
N LYS A 86 19.28 4.39 11.04
CA LYS A 86 20.34 5.26 10.50
C LYS A 86 21.20 5.90 11.60
N GLY A 87 20.60 6.23 12.76
CA GLY A 87 21.34 6.79 13.89
C GLY A 87 22.18 5.76 14.66
N ILE A 88 21.78 4.48 14.64
CA ILE A 88 22.48 3.40 15.34
C ILE A 88 23.67 2.88 14.52
N GLY A 89 23.52 2.81 13.20
CA GLY A 89 24.58 2.36 12.29
C GLY A 89 24.72 0.84 12.24
N ARG A 90 25.30 0.22 13.28
CA ARG A 90 25.52 -1.24 13.34
C ARG A 90 24.91 -1.84 14.61
N PHE A 91 24.25 -2.98 14.45
CA PHE A 91 23.75 -3.79 15.56
C PHE A 91 24.76 -4.89 15.90
N GLN A 92 24.86 -5.23 17.18
CA GLN A 92 25.71 -6.33 17.63
C GLN A 92 25.13 -7.70 17.26
N ASN A 93 23.82 -7.89 17.48
CA ASN A 93 23.10 -9.14 17.23
C ASN A 93 21.78 -8.84 16.50
N GLU A 94 21.23 -9.83 15.80
CA GLU A 94 19.93 -9.75 15.12
C GLU A 94 18.79 -9.46 16.09
N GLU A 95 18.78 -10.10 17.26
CA GLU A 95 17.74 -9.90 18.28
C GLU A 95 17.62 -8.42 18.72
N ARG A 96 18.75 -7.70 18.78
CA ARG A 96 18.74 -6.28 19.15
C ARG A 96 18.15 -5.42 18.03
N ALA A 97 18.40 -5.79 16.78
CA ALA A 97 17.78 -5.14 15.62
C ALA A 97 16.26 -5.37 15.62
N LEU A 98 15.82 -6.61 15.80
CA LEU A 98 14.40 -6.97 15.87
C LEU A 98 13.68 -6.28 17.04
N THR A 99 14.30 -6.27 18.23
CA THR A 99 13.76 -5.60 19.41
C THR A 99 13.57 -4.10 19.16
N MET A 100 14.53 -3.46 18.49
CA MET A 100 14.43 -2.04 18.13
C MET A 100 13.31 -1.80 17.12
N VAL A 101 13.21 -2.62 16.07
CA VAL A 101 12.12 -2.51 15.08
C VAL A 101 10.76 -2.69 15.74
N TYR A 102 10.62 -3.69 16.61
CA TYR A 102 9.40 -3.94 17.38
C TYR A 102 9.04 -2.73 18.25
N TRP A 103 9.98 -2.23 19.04
CA TRP A 103 9.75 -1.04 19.89
C TRP A 103 9.34 0.18 19.07
N GLN A 104 10.04 0.43 17.95
CA GLN A 104 9.71 1.55 17.08
C GLN A 104 8.29 1.41 16.51
N LEU A 105 7.89 0.22 16.06
CA LEU A 105 6.53 -0.01 15.55
C LEU A 105 5.46 0.06 16.65
N HIS A 106 5.79 -0.36 17.87
CA HIS A 106 4.91 -0.29 19.03
C HIS A 106 4.64 1.16 19.48
N GLU A 107 5.66 2.03 19.41
CA GLU A 107 5.52 3.46 19.75
C GLU A 107 4.83 4.29 18.65
N LEU A 108 4.68 3.76 17.43
CA LEU A 108 4.07 4.52 16.35
C LEU A 108 2.58 4.74 16.58
N ASN A 109 2.19 6.01 16.56
CA ASN A 109 0.80 6.40 16.44
C ASN A 109 0.34 6.27 14.98
N TRP A 110 -0.58 5.33 14.74
CA TRP A 110 -1.14 5.05 13.42
C TRP A 110 -2.18 6.10 13.04
N ASN A 111 -1.78 7.04 12.18
CA ASN A 111 -2.68 8.08 11.68
C ASN A 111 -3.81 7.46 10.83
N GLY A 112 -5.05 7.69 11.24
CA GLY A 112 -6.24 7.20 10.52
C GLY A 112 -6.66 5.76 10.88
N VAL A 113 -5.96 5.09 11.79
CA VAL A 113 -6.35 3.79 12.36
C VAL A 113 -6.45 3.93 13.86
N SER A 114 -7.67 4.14 14.36
CA SER A 114 -7.94 4.18 15.79
C SER A 114 -8.31 2.79 16.28
N MET A 115 -7.47 2.20 17.14
CA MET A 115 -7.77 0.95 17.85
C MET A 115 -8.41 1.27 19.20
N THR A 116 -9.61 1.85 19.16
CA THR A 116 -10.43 2.04 20.37
C THR A 116 -10.79 0.69 20.97
N LYS A 117 -11.19 0.68 22.25
CA LYS A 117 -11.61 -0.56 22.93
C LYS A 117 -12.75 -1.25 22.18
N GLU A 118 -13.69 -0.46 21.66
CA GLU A 118 -14.84 -0.94 20.88
C GLU A 118 -14.40 -1.55 19.56
N ALA A 119 -13.47 -0.90 18.83
CA ALA A 119 -12.93 -1.43 17.59
C ALA A 119 -12.22 -2.77 17.78
N LYS A 120 -11.49 -2.93 18.90
CA LYS A 120 -10.84 -4.22 19.24
C LYS A 120 -11.87 -5.31 19.48
N VAL A 121 -12.94 -5.04 20.22
CA VAL A 121 -14.02 -6.02 20.46
C VAL A 121 -14.68 -6.44 19.15
N ILE A 122 -14.98 -5.49 18.25
CA ILE A 122 -15.54 -5.78 16.92
C ILE A 122 -14.59 -6.68 16.12
N LEU A 123 -13.28 -6.39 16.12
CA LEU A 123 -12.29 -7.20 15.42
C LEU A 123 -12.19 -8.62 15.98
N THR A 124 -12.22 -8.79 17.30
CA THR A 124 -12.22 -10.12 17.94
C THR A 124 -13.44 -10.92 17.49
N LYS A 125 -14.63 -10.29 17.51
CA LYS A 125 -15.87 -10.93 17.06
C LYS A 125 -15.82 -11.33 15.58
N ILE A 126 -15.28 -10.48 14.71
CA ILE A 126 -15.08 -10.80 13.28
C ILE A 126 -14.11 -11.98 13.10
N ARG A 127 -13.03 -12.04 13.90
CA ARG A 127 -12.06 -13.15 13.85
C ARG A 127 -12.71 -14.47 14.28
N GLU A 128 -13.47 -14.46 15.37
CA GLU A 128 -14.22 -15.63 15.85
C GLU A 128 -15.20 -16.14 14.79
N LEU A 129 -15.99 -15.24 14.19
CA LEU A 129 -16.94 -15.57 13.12
C LEU A 129 -16.24 -16.15 11.89
N ARG A 130 -15.05 -15.65 11.53
CA ARG A 130 -14.25 -16.22 10.43
C ARG A 130 -13.74 -17.61 10.76
N ILE A 131 -13.23 -17.84 11.97
CA ILE A 131 -12.73 -19.15 12.39
C ILE A 131 -13.84 -20.20 12.32
N GLN A 132 -15.05 -19.85 12.78
CA GLN A 132 -16.22 -20.73 12.70
C GLN A 132 -16.60 -21.06 11.25
N LYS A 133 -16.51 -20.08 10.34
CA LYS A 133 -16.87 -20.26 8.92
C LYS A 133 -15.84 -21.06 8.12
N THR A 134 -14.59 -21.14 8.59
CA THR A 134 -13.54 -21.97 7.99
C THR A 134 -13.51 -23.38 8.58
N ALA A 135 -14.11 -23.58 9.76
CA ALA A 135 -14.23 -24.87 10.43
C ALA A 135 -15.48 -25.68 10.05
N ALA A 136 -16.37 -25.10 9.24
CA ALA A 136 -17.56 -25.71 8.66
C ALA A 136 -17.36 -25.91 7.15
#